data_AF-A0A5J4ZJL1-F1
#
_entry.id   AF-A0A5J4ZJL1-F1
#
_cell.length_a   1.000
_cell.length_b   1.000
_cell.length_c   1.000
_cell.angle_alpha   90.00
_cell.angle_beta   90.00
_cell.angle_gamma   90.00
#
_symmetry.space_group_name_H-M   'P 1'
#
loop_
_entity.id
_entity.type
_entity.pdbx_description
1 polymer ?
#
loop_
_entity_poly.entity_id
_entity_poly.type
_entity_poly.pdbx_seq_one_letter_code
_entity_poly.pdbx_strand_id
1 'polypeptide(L)'
;MTAHVGDFGLARFLFDASNNPSKIQTISAGLKGSFGYIPPEYGMGGQVSTFGDVYSYGILLLEMFTGKRPTDDIFKEGLSIQKFVAMALPEHVGDIVDLSLLFVEEDDVDEKEVEERAIIHDHDHQRICTSRMKECLVSVMRIGLSCCSSIPRERMAMNVIVNKMHSVRDSFL
;
A
#
# COMPACT_ATOMS: atom_id res chain seq x y z
N MET A 1 -4.01 12.50 12.13
CA MET A 1 -2.78 12.88 11.36
C MET A 1 -3.18 13.31 9.96
N THR A 2 -2.41 14.19 9.31
CA THR A 2 -2.66 14.66 7.93
C THR A 2 -1.42 14.44 7.07
N ALA A 3 -1.56 13.66 6.00
CA ALA A 3 -0.48 13.41 5.05
C ALA A 3 -0.38 14.52 4.00
N HIS A 4 0.84 14.88 3.61
CA HIS A 4 1.13 15.87 2.57
C HIS A 4 2.15 15.28 1.58
N VAL A 5 1.91 15.46 0.28
CA VAL A 5 2.82 14.99 -0.78
C VAL A 5 3.84 16.08 -1.11
N GLY A 6 5.11 15.72 -1.24
CA GLY A 6 6.22 16.62 -1.53
C GLY A 6 7.12 16.12 -2.66
N ASP A 7 8.26 16.78 -2.84
CA ASP A 7 9.30 16.46 -3.84
C ASP A 7 8.80 16.38 -5.30
N PHE A 8 8.38 17.53 -5.83
CA PHE A 8 7.91 17.66 -7.21
C PHE A 8 9.04 17.84 -8.24
N GLY A 9 10.30 17.51 -7.90
CA GLY A 9 11.46 17.72 -8.78
C GLY A 9 11.43 16.91 -10.09
N LEU A 10 10.62 15.84 -10.13
CA LEU A 10 10.39 14.99 -11.30
C LEU A 10 9.00 15.15 -11.92
N ALA A 11 8.16 16.05 -11.38
CA ALA A 11 6.79 16.22 -11.85
C ALA A 11 6.74 16.74 -13.30
N ARG A 12 5.75 16.28 -14.07
CA ARG A 12 5.58 16.65 -15.48
C ARG A 12 4.10 16.85 -15.81
N PHE A 13 3.82 17.84 -16.65
CA PHE A 13 2.50 18.00 -17.24
C PHE A 13 2.32 17.00 -18.40
N LEU A 14 1.25 16.22 -18.33
CA LEU A 14 0.79 15.38 -19.43
C LEU A 14 -0.14 16.22 -20.30
N PHE A 15 0.15 16.31 -21.59
CA PHE A 15 -0.71 16.97 -22.56
C PHE A 15 -1.41 15.90 -23.40
N ASP A 16 -2.73 16.02 -23.57
CA ASP A 16 -3.47 15.10 -24.41
C ASP A 16 -2.92 15.10 -25.85
N ALA A 17 -2.83 13.90 -26.42
CA ALA A 17 -2.24 13.63 -27.73
C ALA A 17 -2.96 14.35 -28.90
N SER A 18 -4.09 15.04 -28.66
CA SER A 18 -4.85 15.74 -29.68
C SER A 18 -4.12 16.94 -30.27
N ASN A 19 -3.13 17.51 -29.58
CA ASN A 19 -2.58 18.81 -29.95
C ASN A 19 -1.16 18.81 -30.51
N ASN A 20 -0.44 17.67 -30.56
CA ASN A 20 0.77 17.48 -31.38
C ASN A 20 1.40 16.08 -31.15
N PRO A 21 1.40 15.16 -32.14
CA PRO A 21 2.03 13.84 -32.02
C PRO A 21 3.56 13.89 -31.92
N SER A 22 4.18 15.05 -32.16
CA SER A 22 5.64 15.28 -32.04
C SER A 22 6.11 15.53 -30.60
N LYS A 23 5.20 15.69 -29.64
CA LYS A 23 5.48 15.89 -28.21
C LYS A 23 5.26 14.62 -27.38
N ILE A 24 5.42 13.46 -28.00
CA ILE A 24 5.61 12.21 -27.25
C ILE A 24 6.80 12.47 -26.33
N GLN A 25 6.53 12.60 -25.04
CA GLN A 25 7.53 12.81 -24.00
C GLN A 25 8.27 11.49 -23.80
N THR A 26 8.93 11.00 -24.85
CA THR A 26 9.93 9.95 -24.76
C THR A 26 10.90 10.39 -23.68
N ILE A 27 11.17 9.52 -22.71
CA ILE A 27 12.11 9.77 -21.61
C ILE A 27 13.51 9.85 -22.23
N SER A 28 13.83 10.97 -22.86
CA SER A 28 15.13 11.27 -23.44
C SER A 28 15.96 11.97 -22.38
N ALA A 29 16.33 11.24 -21.32
CA ALA A 29 17.49 11.46 -20.44
C ALA A 29 17.39 10.57 -19.18
N GLY A 30 17.78 9.30 -19.31
CA GLY A 30 17.99 8.38 -18.18
C GLY A 30 16.74 7.93 -17.42
N LEU A 31 16.82 6.77 -16.79
CA LEU A 31 15.83 6.32 -15.82
C LEU A 31 15.87 7.25 -14.61
N LYS A 32 14.74 7.86 -14.25
CA LYS A 32 14.61 8.76 -13.08
C LYS A 32 13.58 8.19 -12.11
N GLY A 33 13.88 8.31 -10.81
CA GLY A 33 13.02 7.85 -9.72
C GLY A 33 13.81 7.08 -8.67
N SER A 34 13.11 6.62 -7.65
CA SER A 34 13.68 5.83 -6.56
C SER A 34 13.52 4.34 -6.84
N PHE A 35 14.63 3.59 -6.76
CA PHE A 35 14.61 2.13 -6.92
C PHE A 35 13.58 1.47 -5.99
N GLY A 36 12.87 0.48 -6.51
CA GLY A 36 11.75 -0.17 -5.82
C GLY A 36 10.38 0.48 -6.07
N TYR A 37 10.33 1.79 -6.35
CA TYR A 37 9.07 2.51 -6.66
C TYR A 37 8.88 2.77 -8.15
N ILE A 38 9.94 2.67 -8.95
CA ILE A 38 9.87 2.90 -10.39
C ILE A 38 9.01 1.80 -11.05
N PRO A 39 7.95 2.16 -11.79
CA PRO A 39 7.16 1.20 -12.56
C PRO A 39 8.02 0.43 -13.57
N PRO A 40 7.82 -0.89 -13.73
CA PRO A 40 8.66 -1.71 -14.60
C PRO A 40 8.68 -1.23 -16.05
N GLU A 41 7.56 -0.68 -16.54
CA GLU A 41 7.46 -0.16 -17.91
C GLU A 41 8.38 1.03 -18.16
N TYR A 42 8.75 1.82 -17.14
CA TYR A 42 9.68 2.95 -17.32
C TYR A 42 11.12 2.47 -17.61
N GLY A 43 11.50 1.31 -17.07
CA GLY A 43 12.76 0.65 -17.40
C GLY A 43 12.79 0.08 -18.83
N MET A 44 11.63 -0.10 -19.45
CA MET A 44 11.46 -0.66 -20.80
C MET A 44 11.20 0.42 -21.86
N GLY A 45 11.43 1.70 -21.53
CA GLY A 45 11.18 2.83 -22.44
C GLY A 45 9.71 3.30 -22.49
N GLY A 46 8.88 2.85 -21.55
CA GLY A 46 7.51 3.32 -21.38
C GLY A 46 7.45 4.82 -21.08
N GLN A 47 6.32 5.44 -21.41
CA GLN A 47 6.10 6.86 -21.20
C GLN A 47 5.61 7.15 -19.79
N VAL A 48 5.97 8.33 -19.28
CA VAL A 48 5.43 8.83 -18.01
C VAL A 48 3.90 8.94 -18.08
N SER A 49 3.22 8.49 -17.04
CA SER A 49 1.77 8.51 -16.93
C SER A 49 1.32 8.56 -15.48
N THR A 50 0.06 8.93 -15.26
CA THR A 50 -0.58 8.86 -13.93
C THR A 50 -0.64 7.43 -13.38
N PHE A 51 -0.63 6.41 -14.24
CA PHE A 51 -0.56 5.01 -13.82
C PHE A 51 0.82 4.64 -13.24
N GLY A 52 1.87 5.38 -13.58
CA GLY A 52 3.15 5.23 -12.90
C GLY A 52 3.10 5.77 -11.47
N ASP A 53 2.40 6.88 -11.23
CA ASP A 53 2.18 7.40 -9.87
C ASP A 53 1.36 6.41 -9.04
N VAL A 54 0.36 5.77 -9.64
CA VAL A 54 -0.43 4.70 -9.00
C VAL A 54 0.45 3.52 -8.58
N TYR A 55 1.39 3.10 -9.42
CA TYR A 55 2.31 2.01 -9.07
C TYR A 55 3.18 2.38 -7.86
N SER A 56 3.81 3.56 -7.89
CA SER A 56 4.62 4.07 -6.78
C SER A 56 3.81 4.17 -5.48
N TYR A 57 2.56 4.65 -5.57
CA TYR A 57 1.63 4.66 -4.45
C TYR A 57 1.34 3.26 -3.91
N GLY A 58 1.13 2.28 -4.79
CA GLY A 58 0.92 0.89 -4.40
C GLY A 58 2.10 0.32 -3.62
N ILE A 59 3.33 0.55 -4.08
CA ILE A 59 4.55 0.14 -3.35
C ILE A 59 4.62 0.83 -1.98
N LEU A 60 4.41 2.14 -1.92
CA LEU A 60 4.40 2.90 -0.66
C LEU A 60 3.34 2.37 0.32
N LEU A 61 2.15 2.02 -0.18
CA LEU A 61 1.09 1.45 0.65
C LEU A 61 1.52 0.10 1.23
N LEU A 62 2.09 -0.79 0.42
CA LEU A 62 2.59 -2.07 0.91
C LEU A 62 3.76 -1.92 1.89
N GLU A 63 4.67 -0.99 1.64
CA GLU A 63 5.76 -0.66 2.57
C GLU A 63 5.23 -0.21 3.93
N MET A 64 4.27 0.73 3.96
CA MET A 64 3.69 1.25 5.22
C MET A 64 3.10 0.15 6.08
N PHE A 65 2.38 -0.82 5.48
CA PHE A 65 1.72 -1.87 6.24
C PHE A 65 2.62 -3.06 6.59
N THR A 66 3.71 -3.28 5.84
CA THR A 66 4.64 -4.39 6.10
C THR A 66 5.88 -3.97 6.89
N GLY A 67 6.14 -2.66 6.99
CA GLY A 67 7.35 -2.10 7.59
C GLY A 67 8.62 -2.42 6.79
N LYS A 68 8.49 -2.91 5.54
CA LYS A 68 9.60 -3.40 4.71
C LYS A 68 9.81 -2.49 3.52
N ARG A 69 11.05 -2.03 3.32
CA ARG A 69 11.38 -1.20 2.16
C ARG A 69 11.44 -2.07 0.92
N PRO A 70 11.00 -1.59 -0.25
CA PRO A 70 11.06 -2.38 -1.49
C PRO A 70 12.48 -2.75 -1.95
N THR A 71 13.52 -2.19 -1.30
CA THR A 71 14.94 -2.46 -1.54
C THR A 71 15.62 -3.25 -0.42
N ASP A 72 14.87 -3.72 0.58
CA ASP A 72 15.41 -4.55 1.65
C ASP A 72 16.03 -5.85 1.10
N ASP A 73 17.03 -6.37 1.81
CA ASP A 73 17.82 -7.53 1.38
C ASP A 73 17.00 -8.81 1.15
N ILE A 74 15.82 -8.90 1.78
CA ILE A 74 14.88 -10.01 1.59
C ILE A 74 14.27 -10.03 0.17
N PHE A 75 14.26 -8.89 -0.55
CA PHE A 75 13.67 -8.76 -1.89
C PHE A 75 14.71 -8.95 -3.00
N LYS A 76 15.55 -9.98 -2.85
CA LYS A 76 16.55 -10.40 -3.85
C LYS A 76 16.04 -11.62 -4.63
N GLU A 77 16.80 -12.01 -5.66
CA GLU A 77 16.57 -13.25 -6.41
C GLU A 77 15.16 -13.37 -7.04
N GLY A 78 14.56 -12.24 -7.40
CA GLY A 78 13.25 -12.20 -8.05
C GLY A 78 12.06 -12.21 -7.09
N LEU A 79 12.29 -12.20 -5.78
CA LEU A 79 11.26 -11.85 -4.80
C LEU A 79 11.07 -10.33 -4.78
N SER A 80 9.82 -9.87 -4.76
CA SER A 80 9.47 -8.46 -4.64
C SER A 80 8.46 -8.28 -3.51
N ILE A 81 8.32 -7.05 -3.00
CA ILE A 81 7.29 -6.73 -1.99
C ILE A 81 5.88 -7.15 -2.43
N GLN A 82 5.60 -7.05 -3.74
CA GLN A 82 4.33 -7.45 -4.33
C GLN A 82 4.10 -8.96 -4.20
N LYS A 83 5.10 -9.77 -4.57
CA LYS A 83 5.04 -11.23 -4.45
C LYS A 83 4.98 -11.65 -2.98
N PHE A 84 5.78 -11.00 -2.13
CA PHE A 84 5.79 -11.24 -0.69
C PHE A 84 4.40 -11.04 -0.08
N VAL A 85 3.72 -9.93 -0.39
CA VAL A 85 2.35 -9.68 0.08
C VAL A 85 1.35 -10.64 -0.57
N ALA A 86 1.43 -10.84 -1.89
CA ALA A 86 0.49 -11.71 -2.61
C ALA A 86 0.50 -13.16 -2.11
N MET A 87 1.67 -13.70 -1.73
CA MET A 87 1.79 -15.05 -1.19
C MET A 87 1.24 -15.19 0.23
N ALA A 88 1.14 -14.10 0.99
CA ALA A 88 0.65 -14.12 2.36
C ALA A 88 -0.88 -13.92 2.46
N LEU A 89 -1.52 -13.34 1.45
CA LEU A 89 -2.94 -13.00 1.54
C LEU A 89 -3.87 -14.16 1.10
N PRO A 90 -5.07 -14.27 1.73
CA PRO A 90 -5.50 -13.57 2.94
C PRO A 90 -5.05 -14.22 4.26
N GLU A 91 -4.69 -15.50 4.27
CA GLU A 91 -4.59 -16.32 5.49
C GLU A 91 -3.44 -15.91 6.42
N HIS A 92 -2.34 -15.43 5.85
CA HIS A 92 -1.07 -15.13 6.52
C HIS A 92 -0.78 -13.62 6.61
N VAL A 93 -1.80 -12.77 6.50
CA VAL A 93 -1.61 -11.30 6.58
C VAL A 93 -0.92 -10.86 7.88
N GLY A 94 -1.21 -11.53 8.99
CA GLY A 94 -0.61 -11.21 10.30
C GLY A 94 0.89 -11.49 10.36
N ASP A 95 1.41 -12.35 9.49
CA ASP A 95 2.82 -12.75 9.49
C ASP A 95 3.71 -11.73 8.76
N ILE A 96 3.11 -10.85 7.95
CA ILE A 96 3.84 -9.91 7.09
C ILE A 96 3.70 -8.45 7.50
N VAL A 97 2.70 -8.15 8.33
CA VAL A 97 2.37 -6.79 8.81
C VAL A 97 3.38 -6.33 9.85
N ASP A 98 3.68 -5.04 9.86
CA ASP A 98 4.51 -4.45 10.90
C ASP A 98 3.84 -4.61 12.27
N LEU A 99 4.55 -5.22 13.22
CA LEU A 99 4.07 -5.46 14.58
C LEU A 99 3.69 -4.15 15.29
N SER A 100 4.33 -3.02 14.94
CA SER A 100 3.98 -1.71 15.48
C SER A 100 2.52 -1.31 15.19
N LEU A 101 1.92 -1.85 14.13
CA LEU A 101 0.51 -1.63 13.79
C LEU A 101 -0.45 -2.52 14.59
N LEU A 102 0.05 -3.55 15.28
CA LEU A 102 -0.75 -4.49 16.08
C LEU A 102 -0.77 -4.13 17.56
N PHE A 103 0.20 -3.33 18.04
CA PHE A 103 0.22 -2.82 19.39
C PHE A 103 -0.62 -1.54 19.47
N VAL A 104 -1.87 -1.67 19.90
CA VAL A 104 -2.60 -0.55 20.48
C VAL A 104 -2.13 -0.50 21.94
N GLU A 105 -1.40 0.53 22.33
CA GLU A 105 -1.19 0.79 23.74
C GLU A 105 -2.58 1.06 24.35
N GLU A 106 -3.03 0.15 25.22
CA GLU A 106 -4.16 0.43 26.11
C GLU A 106 -3.67 1.47 27.11
N ASP A 107 -3.82 2.75 26.76
CA ASP A 107 -3.65 3.84 27.72
C ASP A 107 -4.72 3.70 28.82
N ASP A 108 -4.23 3.39 30.02
CA ASP A 108 -4.82 3.54 31.36
C ASP A 108 -6.11 2.77 31.68
N VAL A 109 -5.98 1.62 32.36
CA VAL A 109 -7.01 1.15 33.29
C VAL A 109 -6.43 1.05 34.70
N ASP A 110 -6.86 1.99 35.53
CA ASP A 110 -6.72 2.01 36.98
C ASP A 110 -7.10 0.65 37.58
N GLU A 111 -6.17 0.01 38.30
CA GLU A 111 -6.34 -1.26 38.97
C GLU A 111 -7.46 -1.19 40.03
N LYS A 112 -8.68 -1.66 39.75
CA LYS A 112 -9.59 -2.22 40.79
C LYS A 112 -10.48 -3.34 40.27
N GLU A 113 -10.10 -4.56 40.66
CA GLU A 113 -10.91 -5.74 41.03
C GLU A 113 -12.38 -5.80 40.57
N VAL A 114 -12.73 -6.76 39.68
CA VAL A 114 -13.78 -7.79 39.93
C VAL A 114 -13.51 -9.00 39.02
N GLU A 115 -13.42 -10.17 39.66
CA GLU A 115 -13.01 -11.48 39.16
C GLU A 115 -14.04 -12.22 38.27
N GLU A 116 -13.49 -13.04 37.37
CA GLU A 116 -14.03 -14.25 36.71
C GLU A 116 -15.14 -14.17 35.65
N ARG A 117 -16.01 -13.14 35.57
CA ARG A 117 -16.97 -13.01 34.44
C ARG A 117 -16.49 -12.12 33.29
N ALA A 118 -15.46 -11.31 33.51
CA ALA A 118 -14.89 -10.41 32.50
C ALA A 118 -13.92 -11.13 31.53
N ILE A 119 -13.28 -12.22 31.97
CA ILE A 119 -12.22 -12.91 31.22
C ILE A 119 -12.74 -13.55 29.92
N ILE A 120 -13.98 -14.05 29.92
CA ILE A 120 -14.60 -14.65 28.72
C ILE A 120 -14.99 -13.56 27.71
N HIS A 121 -15.42 -12.39 28.20
CA HIS A 121 -15.87 -11.30 27.34
C HIS A 121 -14.68 -10.56 26.70
N ASP A 122 -13.56 -10.49 27.41
CA ASP A 122 -12.31 -9.90 26.96
C ASP A 122 -11.64 -10.72 25.85
N HIS A 123 -11.56 -12.06 26.04
CA HIS A 123 -10.97 -12.93 25.04
C HIS A 123 -11.77 -12.99 23.73
N ASP A 124 -13.10 -12.89 23.79
CA ASP A 124 -13.97 -12.90 22.61
C ASP A 124 -13.95 -11.53 21.89
N HIS A 125 -13.91 -10.43 22.65
CA HIS A 125 -13.77 -9.09 22.09
C HIS A 125 -12.39 -8.89 21.43
N GLN A 126 -11.32 -9.41 22.04
CA GLN A 126 -9.97 -9.40 21.47
C GLN A 126 -9.87 -10.28 20.21
N ARG A 127 -10.55 -11.43 20.18
CA ARG A 127 -10.63 -12.29 18.97
C ARG A 127 -11.43 -11.65 17.83
N ILE A 128 -12.52 -10.95 18.16
CA ILE A 128 -13.31 -10.19 17.17
C ILE A 128 -12.52 -9.00 16.63
N CYS A 129 -11.86 -8.24 17.52
CA CYS A 129 -11.01 -7.10 17.15
C CYS A 129 -9.86 -7.52 16.23
N THR A 130 -9.16 -8.60 16.59
CA THR A 130 -8.08 -9.15 15.75
C THR A 130 -8.58 -9.67 14.41
N SER A 131 -9.79 -10.24 14.33
CA SER A 131 -10.41 -10.64 13.05
C SER A 131 -10.72 -9.45 12.16
N ARG A 132 -11.38 -8.40 12.70
CA ARG A 132 -11.70 -7.17 11.95
C ARG A 132 -10.45 -6.46 11.47
N MET A 133 -9.40 -6.44 12.29
CA MET A 133 -8.10 -5.85 11.92
C MET A 133 -7.48 -6.62 10.75
N LYS A 134 -7.47 -7.95 10.79
CA LYS A 134 -6.98 -8.78 9.68
C LYS A 134 -7.74 -8.52 8.40
N GLU A 135 -9.07 -8.44 8.45
CA GLU A 135 -9.91 -8.13 7.29
C GLU A 135 -9.64 -6.73 6.71
N CYS A 136 -9.44 -5.73 7.57
CA CYS A 136 -9.02 -4.40 7.18
C CYS A 136 -7.66 -4.43 6.45
N LEU A 137 -6.66 -5.08 7.04
CA LEU A 137 -5.31 -5.22 6.48
C LEU A 137 -5.34 -5.94 5.13
N VAL A 138 -6.08 -7.04 5.01
CA VAL A 138 -6.28 -7.76 3.75
C VAL A 138 -6.91 -6.83 2.70
N SER A 139 -7.90 -6.03 3.08
CA SER A 139 -8.59 -5.12 2.17
C SER A 139 -7.65 -4.01 1.65
N VAL A 140 -6.87 -3.38 2.54
CA VAL A 140 -5.89 -2.35 2.15
C VAL A 140 -4.77 -2.94 1.31
N MET A 141 -4.22 -4.09 1.69
CA MET A 141 -3.13 -4.73 0.93
C MET A 141 -3.59 -5.19 -0.46
N ARG A 142 -4.84 -5.65 -0.63
CA ARG A 142 -5.42 -5.95 -1.95
C ARG A 142 -5.52 -4.71 -2.84
N ILE A 143 -5.85 -3.55 -2.26
CA ILE A 143 -5.79 -2.27 -2.97
C ILE A 143 -4.35 -1.98 -3.40
N GLY A 144 -3.38 -2.11 -2.50
CA GLY A 144 -1.95 -1.95 -2.80
C GLY A 144 -1.46 -2.83 -3.95
N LEU A 145 -1.77 -4.13 -3.92
CA LEU A 145 -1.43 -5.08 -4.98
C LEU A 145 -2.02 -4.69 -6.34
N SER A 146 -3.27 -4.23 -6.34
CA SER A 146 -3.94 -3.76 -7.56
C SER A 146 -3.33 -2.48 -8.12
N CYS A 147 -2.81 -1.60 -7.25
CA CYS A 147 -2.12 -0.38 -7.65
C CYS A 147 -0.76 -0.68 -8.28
N CYS A 148 -0.04 -1.68 -7.77
CA CYS A 148 1.31 -2.00 -8.21
C CYS A 148 1.38 -3.15 -9.24
N SER A 149 0.33 -3.42 -10.02
CA SER A 149 0.41 -4.40 -11.12
C SER A 149 1.56 -4.06 -12.08
N SER A 150 2.25 -5.07 -12.59
CA SER A 150 3.28 -4.89 -13.63
C SER A 150 2.68 -4.41 -14.95
N ILE A 151 1.37 -4.55 -15.15
CA ILE A 151 0.65 -4.12 -16.35
C ILE A 151 -0.10 -2.82 -16.04
N PRO A 152 0.26 -1.67 -16.66
CA PRO A 152 -0.34 -0.38 -16.33
C PRO A 152 -1.86 -0.32 -16.47
N ARG A 153 -2.42 -1.03 -17.45
CA ARG A 153 -3.87 -1.06 -17.74
C ARG A 153 -4.69 -1.81 -16.69
N GLU A 154 -4.06 -2.63 -15.86
CA GLU A 154 -4.72 -3.34 -14.77
C GLU A 154 -4.77 -2.50 -13.49
N ARG A 155 -4.02 -1.38 -13.44
CA ARG A 155 -3.98 -0.50 -12.28
C ARG A 155 -5.25 0.34 -12.24
N MET A 156 -5.84 0.47 -11.06
CA MET A 156 -7.01 1.32 -10.86
C MET A 156 -6.64 2.81 -10.98
N ALA A 157 -7.57 3.63 -11.43
CA ALA A 157 -7.39 5.08 -11.40
C ALA A 157 -7.37 5.60 -9.95
N MET A 158 -6.61 6.67 -9.70
CA MET A 158 -6.40 7.20 -8.34
C MET A 158 -7.69 7.59 -7.62
N ASN A 159 -8.68 8.13 -8.33
CA ASN A 159 -10.00 8.43 -7.77
C ASN A 159 -10.74 7.16 -7.30
N VAL A 160 -10.61 6.04 -8.02
CA VAL A 160 -11.19 4.75 -7.62
C VAL A 160 -10.48 4.20 -6.38
N ILE A 161 -9.16 4.37 -6.31
CA ILE A 161 -8.35 3.98 -5.14
C ILE A 161 -8.81 4.75 -3.90
N VAL A 162 -8.95 6.08 -4.01
CA VAL A 162 -9.45 6.94 -2.92
C VAL A 162 -10.82 6.47 -2.43
N ASN A 163 -11.76 6.22 -3.33
CA ASN A 163 -13.10 5.73 -2.97
C ASN A 163 -13.04 4.38 -2.24
N LYS A 164 -12.22 3.44 -2.73
CA LYS A 164 -12.03 2.13 -2.08
C LYS A 164 -11.40 2.28 -0.70
N MET A 165 -10.40 3.14 -0.54
CA MET A 165 -9.77 3.41 0.76
C MET A 165 -10.77 4.03 1.75
N HIS A 166 -11.64 4.94 1.29
CA HIS A 166 -12.74 5.45 2.12
C HIS A 166 -13.70 4.35 2.53
N SER A 167 -14.12 3.48 1.61
CA SER A 167 -15.00 2.35 1.95
C SER A 167 -14.37 1.40 2.97
N VAL A 168 -13.07 1.12 2.86
CA VAL A 168 -12.35 0.31 3.84
C VAL A 168 -12.33 1.01 5.20
N ARG A 169 -11.95 2.30 5.26
CA ARG A 169 -12.00 3.07 6.50
C ARG A 169 -13.39 3.00 7.13
N ASP A 170 -14.43 3.36 6.39
CA ASP A 170 -15.79 3.47 6.92
C ASP A 170 -16.38 2.10 7.35
N SER A 171 -15.79 0.99 6.89
CA SER A 171 -16.18 -0.38 7.29
C SER A 171 -15.46 -0.86 8.55
N PHE A 172 -14.27 -0.34 8.85
CA PHE A 172 -13.39 -0.90 9.87
C PHE A 172 -12.93 0.09 10.95
N LEU A 173 -13.05 1.40 10.75
CA LEU A 173 -12.60 2.50 11.63
C LEU A 173 -13.73 3.49 11.86
#